data_AF-A0A7J4NPD9-F1
#
_entry.id   AF-A0A7J4NPD9-F1
#
_cell.length_a   1.000
_cell.length_b   1.000
_cell.length_c   1.000
_cell.angle_alpha   90.00
_cell.angle_beta   90.00
_cell.angle_gamma   90.00
#
_symmetry.space_group_name_H-M   'P 1'
#
loop_
_entity.id
_entity.type
_entity.pdbx_description
1 polymer ?
#
loop_
_entity_poly.entity_id
_entity_poly.type
_entity_poly.pdbx_seq_one_letter_code
_entity_poly.pdbx_strand_id
1 'polypeptide(L)'
;MRQAEIRRDEEEKAVSPVIATILMVAITVVLAGVLYVWANNLASEGTDTSMNTLNTYTAEDADDETGPGADDTLVKIQMTGKDDLAWSFVQIRISIGDNVYTCSVIAGDDCEISQAAGENDNAWEPGEYLFLNEGTEDICDGTICPITISITNGGRSVGGSPLILVDGASGSNSFGGSSSSGGTTVTTESCADVFAVIETQDDVSSYSHCTDLDALYLHQTSGVTDVSLPHLEKIYRYAYFHQNEDLETVSLPNLEEVEQYVYFHQNEALESVVLSSLEDVGDNDDNNGGYVYFSGNSALESVDLSSLKNVYVNEYGDQGYVYFDNNDALISIDMSSLEHVGGYLYISGNAVLSNFVLTSSLTAVDDYVYIYSNPDLCVPSLEWDDISDSVSMGGNGQC
;
A
#
# COMPACT_ATOMS: atom_id res chain seq x y z
N MET A 1 -72.91 -21.67 49.88
CA MET A 1 -71.66 -22.43 49.63
C MET A 1 -71.98 -23.88 49.37
N ARG A 2 -71.80 -24.33 48.11
CA ARG A 2 -71.63 -25.74 47.73
C ARG A 2 -70.71 -25.73 46.51
N GLN A 3 -69.49 -26.19 46.70
CA GLN A 3 -68.51 -26.44 45.65
C GLN A 3 -68.98 -27.65 44.82
N ALA A 4 -68.82 -27.55 43.50
CA ALA A 4 -68.91 -28.70 42.61
C ALA A 4 -67.48 -29.09 42.20
N GLU A 5 -67.03 -30.26 42.64
CA GLU A 5 -65.83 -30.93 42.14
C GLU A 5 -66.05 -31.36 40.68
N ILE A 6 -65.19 -30.90 39.78
CA ILE A 6 -65.10 -31.39 38.41
C ILE A 6 -64.02 -32.48 38.41
N ARG A 7 -64.43 -33.74 38.18
CA ARG A 7 -63.53 -34.87 37.96
C ARG A 7 -62.87 -34.73 36.57
N ARG A 8 -61.55 -34.86 36.55
CA ARG A 8 -60.70 -34.84 35.36
C ARG A 8 -60.49 -36.28 34.89
N ASP A 9 -61.21 -36.70 33.87
CA ASP A 9 -60.97 -37.97 33.20
C ASP A 9 -59.89 -37.76 32.13
N GLU A 10 -58.72 -38.35 32.37
CA GLU A 10 -57.60 -38.40 31.43
C GLU A 10 -57.87 -39.48 30.38
N GLU A 11 -58.33 -39.09 29.20
CA GLU A 11 -58.29 -39.96 28.01
C GLU A 11 -56.89 -39.84 27.37
N GLU A 12 -55.96 -40.72 27.73
CA GLU A 12 -54.83 -41.05 26.85
C GLU A 12 -55.40 -41.74 25.59
N LYS A 13 -55.85 -40.93 24.62
CA LYS A 13 -56.22 -41.40 23.29
C LYS A 13 -54.97 -41.95 22.61
N ALA A 14 -54.84 -43.27 22.63
CA ALA A 14 -53.92 -44.00 21.76
C ALA A 14 -54.14 -43.53 20.32
N VAL A 15 -53.11 -42.94 19.72
CA VAL A 15 -53.14 -42.54 18.31
C VAL A 15 -53.38 -43.80 17.48
N SER A 16 -54.49 -43.83 16.74
CA SER A 16 -54.85 -44.97 15.89
C SER A 16 -53.65 -45.36 15.00
N PRO A 17 -53.30 -46.66 14.85
CA PRO A 17 -52.16 -47.10 14.05
C PRO A 17 -52.14 -46.51 12.63
N VAL A 18 -53.33 -46.29 12.06
CA VAL A 18 -53.50 -45.68 10.73
C VAL A 18 -53.21 -44.17 10.76
N ILE A 19 -53.57 -43.48 11.83
CA ILE A 19 -53.27 -42.05 12.00
C ILE A 19 -51.77 -41.87 12.27
N ALA A 20 -51.15 -42.77 13.05
CA ALA A 20 -49.72 -42.75 13.32
C ALA A 20 -48.89 -42.95 12.05
N THR A 21 -49.27 -43.88 11.17
CA THR A 21 -48.58 -44.10 9.90
C THR A 21 -48.74 -42.91 8.95
N ILE A 22 -49.93 -42.31 8.87
CA ILE A 22 -50.15 -41.11 8.06
C ILE A 22 -49.30 -39.93 8.56
N LEU A 23 -49.25 -39.70 9.88
CA LEU A 23 -48.43 -38.63 10.46
C LEU A 23 -46.94 -38.86 10.24
N MET A 24 -46.47 -40.11 10.38
CA MET A 24 -45.07 -40.44 10.13
C MET A 24 -44.68 -40.18 8.67
N VAL A 25 -45.52 -40.58 7.71
CA VAL A 25 -45.27 -40.33 6.29
C VAL A 25 -45.36 -38.84 5.95
N ALA A 26 -46.30 -38.11 6.55
CA ALA A 26 -46.42 -36.66 6.33
C ALA A 26 -45.18 -35.91 6.83
N ILE A 27 -44.67 -36.26 8.01
CA ILE A 27 -43.46 -35.64 8.57
C ILE A 27 -42.23 -35.98 7.73
N THR A 28 -42.08 -37.22 7.27
CA THR A 28 -40.92 -37.58 6.43
C THR A 28 -40.95 -36.88 5.08
N VAL A 29 -42.12 -36.71 4.47
CA VAL A 29 -42.27 -35.93 3.22
C VAL A 29 -41.96 -34.45 3.45
N VAL A 30 -42.42 -33.87 4.55
CA VAL A 30 -42.14 -32.47 4.90
C VAL A 30 -40.65 -32.27 5.17
N LEU A 31 -40.02 -33.13 5.98
CA LEU A 31 -38.58 -33.07 6.27
C LEU A 31 -37.74 -33.29 5.01
N ALA A 32 -38.12 -34.24 4.14
CA ALA A 32 -37.46 -34.44 2.86
C ALA A 32 -37.63 -33.24 1.93
N GLY A 33 -38.80 -32.58 1.95
CA GLY A 33 -39.04 -31.34 1.20
C GLY A 33 -38.19 -30.18 1.71
N VAL A 34 -38.11 -30.00 3.04
CA VAL A 34 -37.23 -28.99 3.66
C VAL A 34 -35.76 -29.27 3.35
N LEU A 35 -35.32 -30.54 3.46
CA LEU A 35 -33.97 -30.95 3.09
C LEU A 35 -33.68 -30.79 1.61
N TYR A 36 -34.65 -31.04 0.73
CA TYR A 36 -34.49 -30.86 -0.71
C TYR A 36 -34.38 -29.38 -1.09
N VAL A 37 -35.22 -28.51 -0.51
CA VAL A 37 -35.13 -27.06 -0.72
C VAL A 37 -33.83 -26.53 -0.13
N TRP A 38 -33.45 -26.96 1.06
CA TRP A 38 -32.17 -26.59 1.67
C TRP A 38 -30.98 -27.08 0.84
N ALA A 39 -30.97 -28.34 0.41
CA ALA A 39 -29.90 -28.91 -0.40
C ALA A 39 -29.83 -28.28 -1.79
N ASN A 40 -30.96 -27.88 -2.38
CA ASN A 40 -30.96 -27.16 -3.65
C ASN A 40 -30.49 -25.72 -3.48
N ASN A 41 -30.79 -25.03 -2.38
CA ASN A 41 -30.18 -23.74 -2.07
C ASN A 41 -28.66 -23.90 -1.85
N LEU A 42 -28.24 -24.94 -1.11
CA LEU A 42 -26.83 -25.28 -0.85
C LEU A 42 -26.08 -25.88 -2.06
N ALA A 43 -26.78 -26.22 -3.15
CA ALA A 43 -26.19 -26.69 -4.41
C ALA A 43 -26.28 -25.63 -5.51
N SER A 44 -27.21 -24.66 -5.37
CA SER A 44 -27.23 -23.42 -6.14
C SER A 44 -26.10 -22.49 -5.69
N GLU A 45 -25.82 -22.45 -4.39
CA GLU A 45 -24.60 -21.89 -3.81
C GLU A 45 -23.54 -23.00 -3.84
N GLY A 46 -22.61 -22.95 -4.79
CA GLY A 46 -21.65 -24.03 -5.02
C GLY A 46 -20.92 -24.46 -3.75
N THR A 47 -20.73 -25.77 -3.57
CA THR A 47 -19.88 -26.36 -2.53
C THR A 47 -18.40 -26.16 -2.87
N ASP A 48 -17.97 -24.91 -2.96
CA ASP A 48 -16.55 -24.58 -2.98
C ASP A 48 -16.12 -24.21 -1.56
N THR A 49 -15.47 -25.17 -0.88
CA THR A 49 -14.84 -24.93 0.42
C THR A 49 -13.52 -24.18 0.30
N SER A 50 -13.12 -23.75 -0.90
CA SER A 50 -12.14 -22.68 -1.04
C SER A 50 -12.87 -21.35 -0.89
N MET A 51 -12.84 -20.78 0.32
CA MET A 51 -13.28 -19.39 0.58
C MET A 51 -12.37 -18.35 -0.09
N ASN A 52 -11.61 -18.73 -1.10
CA ASN A 52 -10.80 -17.80 -1.88
C ASN A 52 -11.64 -17.40 -3.08
N THR A 53 -12.22 -16.20 -3.02
CA THR A 53 -12.68 -15.59 -4.25
C THR A 53 -11.47 -15.37 -5.17
N LEU A 54 -11.62 -15.69 -6.46
CA LEU A 54 -10.65 -15.32 -7.50
C LEU A 54 -10.97 -13.94 -8.08
N ASN A 55 -11.91 -13.21 -7.47
CA ASN A 55 -12.21 -11.86 -7.85
C ASN A 55 -11.05 -10.94 -7.46
N THR A 56 -10.87 -9.93 -8.28
CA THR A 56 -9.98 -8.79 -8.04
C THR A 56 -10.80 -7.52 -8.15
N TYR A 57 -10.29 -6.42 -7.62
CA TYR A 57 -10.93 -5.12 -7.78
C TYR A 57 -9.97 -4.07 -8.34
N THR A 58 -10.54 -3.10 -9.03
CA THR A 58 -9.87 -1.86 -9.44
C THR A 58 -10.58 -0.70 -8.77
N ALA A 59 -9.82 0.28 -8.31
CA ALA A 59 -10.33 1.51 -7.74
C ALA A 59 -9.83 2.69 -8.57
N GLU A 60 -10.69 3.66 -8.83
CA GLU A 60 -10.41 4.91 -9.52
C GLU A 60 -11.07 6.05 -8.74
N ASP A 61 -10.62 7.28 -8.97
CA ASP A 61 -11.30 8.48 -8.50
C ASP A 61 -12.77 8.46 -8.99
N ALA A 62 -13.70 8.86 -8.13
CA ALA A 62 -15.10 9.03 -8.50
C ALA A 62 -15.35 10.25 -9.41
N ASP A 63 -14.33 11.09 -9.65
CA ASP A 63 -14.39 12.36 -10.39
C ASP A 63 -15.38 13.36 -9.75
N ASP A 64 -15.58 13.29 -8.43
CA ASP A 64 -16.44 14.21 -7.67
C ASP A 64 -15.58 15.15 -6.82
N GLU A 65 -16.04 16.38 -6.60
CA GLU A 65 -15.26 17.37 -5.82
C GLU A 65 -15.40 17.08 -4.33
N THR A 66 -14.31 16.69 -3.64
CA THR A 66 -14.34 16.59 -2.17
C THR A 66 -14.14 17.95 -1.49
N GLY A 67 -14.66 18.11 -0.28
CA GLY A 67 -14.63 19.33 0.50
C GLY A 67 -15.03 19.10 1.96
N PRO A 68 -15.20 20.16 2.76
CA PRO A 68 -15.56 20.01 4.17
C PRO A 68 -16.99 19.47 4.28
N GLY A 69 -17.18 18.34 4.95
CA GLY A 69 -18.48 17.68 5.01
C GLY A 69 -18.36 16.19 5.24
N ALA A 70 -19.47 15.48 5.13
CA ALA A 70 -19.45 14.01 5.12
C ALA A 70 -20.37 13.51 3.99
N ASP A 71 -20.42 14.26 2.90
CA ASP A 71 -21.38 14.08 1.81
C ASP A 71 -20.68 13.79 0.47
N ASP A 72 -19.36 13.62 0.44
CA ASP A 72 -18.59 13.54 -0.80
C ASP A 72 -18.46 12.11 -1.36
N THR A 73 -18.45 12.00 -2.68
CA THR A 73 -18.20 10.73 -3.40
C THR A 73 -16.69 10.58 -3.59
N LEU A 74 -16.06 9.60 -2.95
CA LEU A 74 -14.61 9.50 -2.90
C LEU A 74 -14.05 8.59 -4.01
N VAL A 75 -14.53 7.34 -4.06
CA VAL A 75 -13.88 6.30 -4.87
C VAL A 75 -14.90 5.54 -5.67
N LYS A 76 -14.60 5.29 -6.95
CA LYS A 76 -15.32 4.33 -7.77
C LYS A 76 -14.56 3.01 -7.84
N ILE A 77 -15.21 1.93 -7.41
CA ILE A 77 -14.62 0.58 -7.37
C ILE A 77 -15.34 -0.34 -8.32
N GLN A 78 -14.60 -1.15 -9.08
CA GLN A 78 -15.15 -2.20 -9.93
C GLN A 78 -14.55 -3.56 -9.60
N MET A 79 -15.40 -4.57 -9.49
CA MET A 79 -14.95 -5.96 -9.33
C MET A 79 -14.80 -6.65 -10.68
N THR A 80 -13.69 -7.35 -10.87
CA THR A 80 -13.45 -8.26 -11.98
C THR A 80 -13.30 -9.68 -11.47
N GLY A 81 -14.06 -10.62 -12.02
CA GLY A 81 -14.01 -12.01 -11.62
C GLY A 81 -15.23 -12.78 -12.09
N LYS A 82 -15.57 -13.86 -11.37
CA LYS A 82 -16.65 -14.78 -11.77
C LYS A 82 -17.73 -14.95 -10.71
N ASP A 83 -17.39 -14.76 -9.44
CA ASP A 83 -18.26 -15.09 -8.32
C ASP A 83 -18.94 -13.81 -7.79
N ASP A 84 -20.20 -13.90 -7.39
CA ASP A 84 -20.90 -12.80 -6.72
C ASP A 84 -20.53 -12.82 -5.22
N LEU A 85 -20.25 -11.65 -4.65
CA LEU A 85 -19.85 -11.54 -3.24
C LEU A 85 -21.01 -11.03 -2.39
N ALA A 86 -21.59 -11.88 -1.55
CA ALA A 86 -22.71 -11.47 -0.69
C ALA A 86 -22.25 -10.45 0.37
N TRP A 87 -23.01 -9.35 0.52
CA TRP A 87 -22.67 -8.24 1.42
C TRP A 87 -22.46 -8.65 2.88
N SER A 88 -23.06 -9.75 3.33
CA SER A 88 -22.87 -10.28 4.69
C SER A 88 -21.44 -10.74 4.99
N PHE A 89 -20.62 -10.96 3.95
CA PHE A 89 -19.25 -11.43 4.09
C PHE A 89 -18.21 -10.42 3.59
N VAL A 90 -18.62 -9.41 2.81
CA VAL A 90 -17.74 -8.36 2.30
C VAL A 90 -17.52 -7.31 3.38
N GLN A 91 -16.26 -6.97 3.63
CA GLN A 91 -15.89 -5.81 4.44
C GLN A 91 -14.93 -4.94 3.63
N ILE A 92 -15.33 -3.71 3.38
CA ILE A 92 -14.51 -2.68 2.72
C ILE A 92 -14.10 -1.67 3.81
N ARG A 93 -12.81 -1.40 3.88
CA ARG A 93 -12.24 -0.36 4.73
C ARG A 93 -11.39 0.55 3.88
N ILE A 94 -11.43 1.83 4.22
CA ILE A 94 -10.54 2.83 3.66
C ILE A 94 -9.65 3.38 4.79
N SER A 95 -8.41 3.72 4.47
CA SER A 95 -7.49 4.31 5.44
C SER A 95 -6.70 5.46 4.87
N ILE A 96 -6.52 6.48 5.70
CA ILE A 96 -5.76 7.70 5.41
C ILE A 96 -4.82 7.92 6.60
N GLY A 97 -3.51 7.83 6.33
CA GLY A 97 -2.52 7.72 7.41
C GLY A 97 -2.84 6.53 8.32
N ASP A 98 -2.99 6.80 9.61
CA ASP A 98 -3.33 5.78 10.63
C ASP A 98 -4.84 5.60 10.86
N ASN A 99 -5.68 6.45 10.28
CA ASN A 99 -7.13 6.39 10.48
C ASN A 99 -7.73 5.33 9.55
N VAL A 100 -8.62 4.50 10.09
CA VAL A 100 -9.30 3.42 9.35
C VAL A 100 -10.81 3.62 9.48
N TYR A 101 -11.48 3.76 8.36
CA TYR A 101 -12.92 3.98 8.25
C TYR A 101 -13.59 2.75 7.64
N THR A 102 -14.76 2.38 8.16
CA THR A 102 -15.51 1.23 7.65
C THR A 102 -16.60 1.69 6.69
N CYS A 103 -16.62 1.11 5.48
CA CYS A 103 -17.64 1.40 4.47
C CYS A 103 -18.79 0.39 4.52
N SER A 104 -20.04 0.85 4.39
CA SER A 104 -21.24 0.02 4.52
C SER A 104 -22.33 0.37 3.50
N VAL A 105 -23.05 -0.65 3.00
CA VAL A 105 -24.25 -0.45 2.14
C VAL A 105 -25.48 0.05 2.91
N ILE A 106 -25.37 0.17 4.24
CA ILE A 106 -26.40 0.71 5.10
C ILE A 106 -25.89 2.04 5.64
N ALA A 107 -26.74 3.07 5.57
CA ALA A 107 -26.40 4.39 6.07
C ALA A 107 -26.06 4.40 7.57
N GLY A 108 -25.14 5.30 7.95
CA GLY A 108 -24.76 5.56 9.34
C GLY A 108 -23.46 4.92 9.84
N ASP A 109 -22.62 4.41 8.95
CA ASP A 109 -21.20 4.10 9.22
C ASP A 109 -20.31 5.26 8.70
N ASP A 110 -19.00 5.20 8.98
CA ASP A 110 -18.04 6.26 8.63
C ASP A 110 -18.05 6.60 7.13
N CYS A 111 -18.21 5.57 6.30
CA CYS A 111 -18.25 5.63 4.84
C CYS A 111 -19.46 4.84 4.34
N GLU A 112 -20.12 5.33 3.29
CA GLU A 112 -21.30 4.71 2.70
C GLU A 112 -20.99 4.11 1.32
N ILE A 113 -21.49 2.91 1.05
CA ILE A 113 -21.35 2.22 -0.22
C ILE A 113 -22.64 2.39 -1.00
N SER A 114 -22.53 2.96 -2.20
CA SER A 114 -23.64 3.00 -3.15
C SER A 114 -23.37 2.08 -4.35
N GLN A 115 -24.33 1.22 -4.64
CA GLN A 115 -24.28 0.28 -5.76
C GLN A 115 -24.73 0.97 -7.05
N ALA A 116 -23.95 0.81 -8.12
CA ALA A 116 -24.22 1.36 -9.44
C ALA A 116 -24.04 0.29 -10.53
N ALA A 117 -25.12 0.03 -11.28
CA ALA A 117 -25.29 -1.15 -12.13
C ALA A 117 -25.48 -2.45 -11.31
N GLY A 118 -25.71 -3.58 -11.98
CA GLY A 118 -26.13 -4.84 -11.32
C GLY A 118 -27.64 -4.96 -11.14
N GLU A 119 -28.10 -6.17 -10.82
CA GLU A 119 -29.52 -6.48 -10.60
C GLU A 119 -29.78 -7.07 -9.20
N ASN A 120 -28.71 -7.37 -8.43
CA ASN A 120 -28.80 -8.03 -7.13
C ASN A 120 -28.36 -7.14 -5.96
N ASP A 121 -29.30 -6.48 -5.31
CA ASP A 121 -29.07 -5.62 -4.13
C ASP A 121 -28.49 -6.35 -2.89
N ASN A 122 -28.33 -7.68 -2.91
CA ASN A 122 -27.79 -8.45 -1.79
C ASN A 122 -26.35 -8.93 -2.01
N ALA A 123 -25.74 -8.62 -3.14
CA ALA A 123 -24.37 -8.99 -3.46
C ALA A 123 -23.68 -7.92 -4.31
N TRP A 124 -22.36 -7.94 -4.28
CA TRP A 124 -21.53 -7.24 -5.26
C TRP A 124 -21.23 -8.18 -6.42
N GLU A 125 -21.59 -7.78 -7.65
CA GLU A 125 -21.50 -8.60 -8.86
C GLU A 125 -20.30 -8.19 -9.76
N PRO A 126 -19.61 -9.12 -10.46
CA PRO A 126 -18.56 -8.73 -11.40
C PRO A 126 -19.07 -7.82 -12.52
N GLY A 127 -18.37 -6.72 -12.77
CA GLY A 127 -18.75 -5.71 -13.76
C GLY A 127 -19.69 -4.61 -13.22
N GLU A 128 -20.16 -4.73 -11.99
CA GLU A 128 -20.84 -3.66 -11.24
C GLU A 128 -19.83 -2.64 -10.71
N TYR A 129 -20.25 -1.37 -10.61
CA TYR A 129 -19.49 -0.30 -9.97
C TYR A 129 -20.07 0.00 -8.60
N LEU A 130 -19.20 0.23 -7.63
CA LEU A 130 -19.55 0.79 -6.33
C LEU A 130 -18.98 2.20 -6.26
N PHE A 131 -19.69 3.11 -5.62
CA PHE A 131 -19.10 4.34 -5.13
C PHE A 131 -18.99 4.28 -3.61
N LEU A 132 -17.80 4.60 -3.12
CA LEU A 132 -17.55 4.86 -1.71
C LEU A 132 -17.72 6.34 -1.47
N ASN A 133 -18.65 6.68 -0.60
CA ASN A 133 -18.96 8.03 -0.21
C ASN A 133 -18.58 8.23 1.25
N GLU A 134 -18.38 9.46 1.65
CA GLU A 134 -18.41 9.82 3.06
C GLU A 134 -19.77 9.51 3.69
N GLY A 135 -19.75 9.23 4.98
CA GLY A 135 -20.93 8.85 5.75
C GLY A 135 -21.10 9.74 6.97
N THR A 136 -20.70 9.24 8.14
CA THR A 136 -20.74 10.04 9.38
C THR A 136 -19.48 10.85 9.63
N GLU A 137 -18.39 10.53 8.93
CA GLU A 137 -17.08 11.14 9.11
C GLU A 137 -16.70 11.96 7.86
N ASP A 138 -16.01 13.08 8.12
CA ASP A 138 -15.33 13.90 7.12
C ASP A 138 -13.97 13.26 6.85
N ILE A 139 -13.87 12.53 5.74
CA ILE A 139 -12.75 11.64 5.42
C ILE A 139 -11.74 12.38 4.53
N CYS A 140 -12.21 13.22 3.60
CA CYS A 140 -11.39 13.91 2.60
C CYS A 140 -11.78 15.40 2.45
N ASP A 141 -11.17 16.29 3.22
CA ASP A 141 -11.45 17.73 3.20
C ASP A 141 -10.45 18.60 2.39
N GLY A 142 -9.42 17.97 1.80
CA GLY A 142 -8.25 18.63 1.20
C GLY A 142 -8.19 18.60 -0.34
N THR A 143 -7.08 19.06 -0.93
CA THR A 143 -6.89 19.16 -2.41
C THR A 143 -6.58 17.82 -3.09
N ILE A 144 -5.95 16.86 -2.40
CA ILE A 144 -5.72 15.47 -2.85
C ILE A 144 -5.80 14.57 -1.61
N CYS A 145 -6.60 13.51 -1.66
CA CYS A 145 -6.85 12.59 -0.55
C CYS A 145 -6.34 11.17 -0.88
N PRO A 146 -5.18 10.72 -0.35
CA PRO A 146 -4.63 9.40 -0.63
C PRO A 146 -5.33 8.31 0.19
N ILE A 147 -6.24 7.58 -0.45
CA ILE A 147 -7.05 6.56 0.19
C ILE A 147 -6.44 5.18 -0.06
N THR A 148 -6.09 4.48 1.03
CA THR A 148 -5.75 3.06 0.95
C THR A 148 -6.99 2.20 1.13
N ILE A 149 -7.26 1.24 0.25
CA ILE A 149 -8.45 0.39 0.23
C ILE A 149 -8.09 -1.03 0.63
N SER A 150 -8.82 -1.56 1.61
CA SER A 150 -8.73 -2.95 2.04
C SER A 150 -10.10 -3.61 1.91
N ILE A 151 -10.22 -4.59 1.01
CA ILE A 151 -11.42 -5.42 0.84
C ILE A 151 -11.15 -6.82 1.35
N THR A 152 -12.06 -7.35 2.18
CA THR A 152 -12.07 -8.75 2.58
C THR A 152 -13.41 -9.41 2.30
N ASN A 153 -13.41 -10.70 1.99
CA ASN A 153 -14.60 -11.54 1.86
C ASN A 153 -14.48 -12.74 2.81
N GLY A 154 -15.36 -12.84 3.80
CA GLY A 154 -15.31 -13.90 4.81
C GLY A 154 -14.01 -13.88 5.62
N GLY A 155 -13.41 -12.69 5.80
CA GLY A 155 -12.15 -12.48 6.52
C GLY A 155 -10.87 -12.71 5.70
N ARG A 156 -10.97 -12.93 4.39
CA ARG A 156 -9.81 -13.10 3.48
C ARG A 156 -9.69 -11.91 2.54
N SER A 157 -8.48 -11.42 2.30
CA SER A 157 -8.24 -10.28 1.41
C SER A 157 -8.62 -10.59 -0.03
N VAL A 158 -9.27 -9.63 -0.69
CA VAL A 158 -9.50 -9.59 -2.14
C VAL A 158 -8.41 -8.73 -2.75
N GLY A 159 -7.67 -9.25 -3.75
CA GLY A 159 -6.55 -8.51 -4.36
C GLY A 159 -7.04 -7.38 -5.28
N GLY A 160 -6.35 -6.24 -5.29
CA GLY A 160 -6.72 -5.11 -6.12
C GLY A 160 -5.76 -3.93 -6.00
N SER A 161 -6.20 -2.75 -6.45
CA SER A 161 -5.45 -1.48 -6.37
C SER A 161 -5.60 -0.90 -4.96
N PRO A 162 -4.59 -1.04 -4.07
CA PRO A 162 -4.78 -0.75 -2.66
C PRO A 162 -4.65 0.74 -2.34
N LEU A 163 -4.20 1.59 -3.26
CA LEU A 163 -4.04 3.03 -3.04
C LEU A 163 -4.64 3.77 -4.24
N ILE A 164 -5.49 4.75 -3.97
CA ILE A 164 -6.05 5.67 -4.95
C ILE A 164 -5.90 7.12 -4.45
N LEU A 165 -5.69 8.05 -5.37
CA LEU A 165 -5.73 9.48 -5.09
C LEU A 165 -7.12 9.98 -5.48
N VAL A 166 -7.80 10.63 -4.55
CA VAL A 166 -9.10 11.28 -4.79
C VAL A 166 -8.86 12.79 -4.85
N ASP A 167 -9.24 13.40 -5.97
CA ASP A 167 -9.11 14.83 -6.16
C ASP A 167 -10.09 15.60 -5.26
N GLY A 168 -9.59 16.59 -4.54
CA GLY A 168 -10.43 17.55 -3.86
C GLY A 168 -10.88 18.68 -4.78
N ALA A 169 -11.90 19.42 -4.36
CA ALA A 169 -12.37 20.61 -5.05
C ALA A 169 -11.18 21.45 -5.54
N SER A 170 -11.13 21.70 -6.85
CA SER A 170 -10.17 22.60 -7.49
C SER A 170 -10.39 24.03 -6.97
N GLY A 171 -9.86 24.28 -5.78
CA GLY A 171 -9.56 25.60 -5.29
C GLY A 171 -8.46 26.12 -6.18
N SER A 172 -8.84 26.80 -7.26
CA SER A 172 -7.97 27.71 -7.98
C SER A 172 -7.12 28.47 -6.97
N ASN A 173 -5.85 28.08 -6.82
CA ASN A 173 -4.88 28.78 -6.01
C ASN A 173 -4.49 30.04 -6.79
N SER A 174 -5.43 30.98 -6.87
CA SER A 174 -5.13 32.39 -7.03
C SER A 174 -4.50 32.86 -5.72
N PHE A 175 -3.26 32.42 -5.46
CA PHE A 175 -2.38 33.12 -4.55
C PHE A 175 -2.21 34.54 -5.12
N GLY A 176 -2.90 35.48 -4.48
CA GLY A 176 -2.79 36.89 -4.79
C GLY A 176 -1.35 37.32 -4.63
N GLY A 177 -0.64 37.43 -5.75
CA GLY A 177 0.70 37.99 -5.81
C GLY A 177 0.70 39.40 -5.23
N SER A 178 1.21 39.54 -4.01
CA SER A 178 1.84 40.79 -3.61
C SER A 178 3.25 40.78 -4.16
N SER A 179 3.38 41.33 -5.36
CA SER A 179 4.64 41.84 -5.88
C SER A 179 5.27 42.79 -4.84
N SER A 180 6.31 42.32 -4.16
CA SER A 180 7.29 43.19 -3.52
C SER A 180 8.67 42.79 -4.03
N SER A 181 9.19 43.65 -4.90
CA SER A 181 10.57 43.60 -5.38
C SER A 181 11.51 43.92 -4.21
N GLY A 182 12.19 42.90 -3.70
CA GLY A 182 13.28 43.02 -2.74
C GLY A 182 13.81 41.62 -2.48
N GLY A 183 15.11 41.38 -2.69
CA GLY A 183 15.71 40.05 -2.70
C GLY A 183 15.27 39.18 -1.52
N THR A 184 14.53 38.12 -1.82
CA THR A 184 13.95 37.22 -0.83
C THR A 184 14.96 36.12 -0.55
N THR A 185 15.52 36.13 0.66
CA THR A 185 16.01 34.91 1.31
C THR A 185 14.84 33.91 1.30
N VAL A 186 14.99 32.75 0.65
CA VAL A 186 14.04 31.64 0.82
C VAL A 186 13.97 31.36 2.32
N THR A 187 12.85 31.70 2.93
CA THR A 187 12.59 31.33 4.32
C THR A 187 12.13 29.89 4.26
N THR A 188 13.01 28.98 4.69
CA THR A 188 12.65 27.57 4.80
C THR A 188 11.60 27.40 5.90
N GLU A 189 10.68 26.46 5.73
CA GLU A 189 9.67 26.14 6.73
C GLU A 189 9.41 24.63 6.80
N SER A 190 8.84 24.17 7.90
CA SER A 190 8.46 22.77 8.08
C SER A 190 7.17 22.48 7.31
N CYS A 191 7.15 21.35 6.62
CA CYS A 191 6.03 20.81 5.86
C CYS A 191 5.73 19.37 6.34
N ALA A 192 5.85 19.11 7.64
CA ALA A 192 5.81 17.77 8.24
C ALA A 192 4.53 16.99 7.95
N ASP A 193 3.40 17.67 7.76
CA ASP A 193 2.10 17.08 7.43
C ASP A 193 1.82 17.05 5.91
N VAL A 194 2.81 17.44 5.08
CA VAL A 194 2.65 17.56 3.63
C VAL A 194 3.10 16.27 2.95
N PHE A 195 2.13 15.61 2.32
CA PHE A 195 2.38 14.57 1.33
C PHE A 195 2.68 15.20 -0.03
N ALA A 196 3.95 15.30 -0.40
CA ALA A 196 4.37 15.93 -1.65
C ALA A 196 4.15 14.98 -2.84
N VAL A 197 3.08 15.22 -3.59
CA VAL A 197 2.82 14.56 -4.88
C VAL A 197 3.39 15.44 -5.97
N ILE A 198 4.24 14.88 -6.82
CA ILE A 198 4.79 15.61 -7.97
C ILE A 198 4.25 14.93 -9.22
N GLU A 199 3.41 15.65 -9.97
CA GLU A 199 2.84 15.17 -11.24
C GLU A 199 3.46 15.91 -12.43
N THR A 200 3.90 17.14 -12.19
CA THR A 200 4.48 18.05 -13.16
C THR A 200 5.78 18.66 -12.65
N GLN A 201 6.60 19.17 -13.57
CA GLN A 201 7.86 19.82 -13.21
C GLN A 201 7.67 21.05 -12.31
N ASP A 202 6.52 21.72 -12.39
CA ASP A 202 6.21 22.90 -11.59
C ASP A 202 5.92 22.53 -10.12
N ASP A 203 5.42 21.33 -9.83
CA ASP A 203 5.10 20.88 -8.47
C ASP A 203 6.33 20.77 -7.58
N VAL A 204 7.48 20.42 -8.16
CA VAL A 204 8.78 20.40 -7.44
C VAL A 204 9.06 21.75 -6.78
N SER A 205 8.74 22.85 -7.47
CA SER A 205 9.00 24.21 -6.97
C SER A 205 8.14 24.54 -5.76
N SER A 206 6.94 23.96 -5.66
CA SER A 206 6.03 24.12 -4.54
C SER A 206 6.62 23.57 -3.24
N TYR A 207 7.52 22.59 -3.30
CA TYR A 207 8.13 21.99 -2.10
C TYR A 207 9.56 22.45 -1.84
N SER A 208 10.14 23.29 -2.71
CA SER A 208 11.54 23.74 -2.63
C SER A 208 11.92 24.48 -1.34
N HIS A 209 10.94 24.95 -0.58
CA HIS A 209 11.10 25.68 0.68
C HIS A 209 10.97 24.78 1.93
N CYS A 210 10.50 23.54 1.77
CA CYS A 210 10.24 22.61 2.86
C CYS A 210 11.53 22.05 3.46
N THR A 211 11.61 22.02 4.80
CA THR A 211 12.67 21.33 5.56
C THR A 211 12.36 19.88 5.86
N ASP A 212 11.08 19.52 5.86
CA ASP A 212 10.61 18.18 6.17
C ASP A 212 9.33 17.93 5.38
N LEU A 213 9.03 16.67 5.11
CA LEU A 213 7.82 16.23 4.42
C LEU A 213 7.25 14.99 5.09
N ASP A 214 5.94 14.82 5.01
CA ASP A 214 5.32 13.56 5.41
C ASP A 214 5.75 12.43 4.46
N ALA A 215 5.61 12.65 3.14
CA ALA A 215 6.17 11.77 2.12
C ALA A 215 6.50 12.54 0.84
N LEU A 216 7.30 11.92 -0.03
CA LEU A 216 7.61 12.41 -1.37
C LEU A 216 7.24 11.33 -2.39
N TYR A 217 6.29 11.62 -3.28
CA TYR A 217 5.66 10.62 -4.14
C TYR A 217 5.62 11.06 -5.61
N LEU A 218 6.22 10.23 -6.46
CA LEU A 218 6.20 10.33 -7.93
C LEU A 218 5.90 8.96 -8.54
N HIS A 219 4.79 8.87 -9.25
CA HIS A 219 4.38 7.65 -9.93
C HIS A 219 3.87 7.92 -11.34
N GLN A 220 4.39 7.18 -12.33
CA GLN A 220 3.90 7.22 -13.70
C GLN A 220 3.84 8.63 -14.31
N THR A 221 4.74 9.51 -13.89
CA THR A 221 4.76 10.90 -14.39
C THR A 221 5.41 10.98 -15.77
N SER A 222 4.97 12.00 -16.53
CA SER A 222 5.57 12.40 -17.80
C SER A 222 5.87 13.89 -17.76
N GLY A 223 7.03 14.29 -18.26
CA GLY A 223 7.52 15.68 -18.27
C GLY A 223 8.19 16.17 -16.99
N VAL A 224 8.23 15.37 -15.91
CA VAL A 224 9.08 15.65 -14.72
C VAL A 224 10.47 15.12 -15.02
N THR A 225 11.45 16.03 -15.11
CA THR A 225 12.85 15.69 -15.50
C THR A 225 13.85 15.80 -14.36
N ASP A 226 13.59 16.68 -13.40
CA ASP A 226 14.45 16.92 -12.24
C ASP A 226 13.61 17.09 -10.98
N VAL A 227 14.02 16.42 -9.90
CA VAL A 227 13.48 16.65 -8.55
C VAL A 227 14.63 17.13 -7.66
N SER A 228 14.70 18.44 -7.45
CA SER A 228 15.70 19.06 -6.57
C SER A 228 15.03 19.77 -5.40
N LEU A 229 15.21 19.23 -4.19
CA LEU A 229 14.72 19.82 -2.93
C LEU A 229 15.92 20.03 -1.98
N PRO A 230 16.69 21.12 -2.15
CA PRO A 230 17.97 21.31 -1.48
C PRO A 230 17.86 21.65 0.01
N HIS A 231 16.65 21.88 0.52
CA HIS A 231 16.40 22.21 1.92
C HIS A 231 15.74 21.07 2.69
N LEU A 232 15.34 19.99 2.01
CA LEU A 232 14.69 18.87 2.64
C LEU A 232 15.69 18.10 3.50
N GLU A 233 15.42 18.01 4.79
CA GLU A 233 16.23 17.36 5.83
C GLU A 233 15.59 16.06 6.32
N LYS A 234 14.26 15.91 6.28
CA LYS A 234 13.59 14.70 6.78
C LYS A 234 12.33 14.31 5.99
N ILE A 235 12.08 13.01 5.85
CA ILE A 235 10.81 12.44 5.38
C ILE A 235 10.25 11.47 6.42
N TYR A 236 9.05 11.71 6.93
CA TYR A 236 8.42 10.91 8.00
C TYR A 236 7.84 9.57 7.52
N ARG A 237 7.66 9.40 6.21
CA ARG A 237 7.23 8.13 5.63
C ARG A 237 8.24 7.70 4.59
N TYR A 238 7.94 7.93 3.32
CA TYR A 238 8.71 7.36 2.23
C TYR A 238 9.02 8.36 1.12
N ALA A 239 10.11 8.06 0.42
CA ALA A 239 10.46 8.67 -0.85
C ALA A 239 10.23 7.63 -1.95
N TYR A 240 9.18 7.81 -2.76
CA TYR A 240 8.70 6.83 -3.72
C TYR A 240 8.74 7.40 -5.15
N PHE A 241 9.54 6.77 -6.01
CA PHE A 241 9.76 7.14 -7.40
C PHE A 241 9.58 5.89 -8.28
N HIS A 242 8.44 5.77 -8.94
CA HIS A 242 8.11 4.57 -9.71
C HIS A 242 7.57 4.89 -11.11
N GLN A 243 8.19 4.30 -12.14
CA GLN A 243 7.71 4.39 -13.53
C GLN A 243 7.63 5.82 -14.08
N ASN A 244 8.52 6.72 -13.67
CA ASN A 244 8.56 8.08 -14.20
C ASN A 244 9.38 8.09 -15.49
N GLU A 245 8.71 8.32 -16.63
CA GLU A 245 9.29 8.10 -17.97
C GLU A 245 10.44 9.07 -18.28
N ASP A 246 10.28 10.35 -17.89
CA ASP A 246 11.18 11.44 -18.24
C ASP A 246 12.11 11.87 -17.09
N LEU A 247 12.03 11.24 -15.90
CA LEU A 247 12.79 11.65 -14.72
C LEU A 247 14.27 11.32 -14.90
N GLU A 248 15.11 12.34 -15.07
CA GLU A 248 16.56 12.20 -15.29
C GLU A 248 17.37 12.30 -13.99
N THR A 249 16.94 13.14 -13.04
CA THR A 249 17.74 13.40 -11.84
C THR A 249 16.90 13.60 -10.58
N VAL A 250 17.41 13.10 -9.44
CA VAL A 250 16.87 13.40 -8.10
C VAL A 250 18.00 13.85 -7.19
N SER A 251 17.85 15.03 -6.58
CA SER A 251 18.85 15.63 -5.70
C SER A 251 18.22 16.14 -4.41
N LEU A 252 18.47 15.41 -3.32
CA LEU A 252 18.05 15.74 -1.94
C LEU A 252 19.32 15.80 -1.05
N PRO A 253 20.23 16.75 -1.30
CA PRO A 253 21.58 16.73 -0.75
C PRO A 253 21.66 16.93 0.77
N ASN A 254 20.59 17.44 1.39
CA ASN A 254 20.51 17.68 2.84
C ASN A 254 19.55 16.71 3.54
N LEU A 255 18.95 15.75 2.84
CA LEU A 255 18.05 14.78 3.45
C LEU A 255 18.87 13.90 4.40
N GLU A 256 18.57 13.93 5.70
CA GLU A 256 19.27 13.22 6.76
C GLU A 256 18.55 11.92 7.14
N GLU A 257 17.22 11.85 7.04
CA GLU A 257 16.44 10.71 7.54
C GLU A 257 15.19 10.44 6.69
N VAL A 258 14.90 9.15 6.45
CA VAL A 258 13.62 8.67 5.90
C VAL A 258 13.08 7.56 6.81
N GLU A 259 12.00 7.81 7.55
CA GLU A 259 11.55 6.89 8.62
C GLU A 259 10.97 5.56 8.10
N GLN A 260 10.63 5.44 6.81
CA GLN A 260 10.28 4.17 6.18
C GLN A 260 11.26 3.83 5.07
N TYR A 261 10.96 4.14 3.81
CA TYR A 261 11.73 3.60 2.69
C TYR A 261 12.04 4.60 1.59
N VAL A 262 13.14 4.32 0.91
CA VAL A 262 13.59 5.00 -0.30
C VAL A 262 13.43 4.03 -1.46
N TYR A 263 12.56 4.34 -2.42
CA TYR A 263 12.15 3.43 -3.48
C TYR A 263 12.26 4.08 -4.86
N PHE A 264 13.12 3.52 -5.70
CA PHE A 264 13.33 3.90 -7.09
C PHE A 264 13.19 2.67 -7.99
N HIS A 265 12.10 2.58 -8.73
CA HIS A 265 11.84 1.45 -9.61
C HIS A 265 11.37 1.87 -11.00
N GLN A 266 11.95 1.28 -12.04
CA GLN A 266 11.51 1.48 -13.42
C GLN A 266 11.48 2.95 -13.88
N ASN A 267 12.38 3.80 -13.37
CA ASN A 267 12.58 5.16 -13.90
C ASN A 267 13.62 5.07 -15.02
N GLU A 268 13.17 4.79 -16.23
CA GLU A 268 14.03 4.41 -17.37
C GLU A 268 15.00 5.52 -17.79
N ALA A 269 14.65 6.79 -17.59
CA ALA A 269 15.50 7.94 -17.91
C ALA A 269 16.39 8.40 -16.75
N LEU A 270 16.25 7.84 -15.55
CA LEU A 270 16.92 8.34 -14.35
C LEU A 270 18.43 8.07 -14.45
N GLU A 271 19.24 9.13 -14.49
CA GLU A 271 20.69 9.08 -14.63
C GLU A 271 21.42 9.18 -13.29
N SER A 272 20.90 9.94 -12.32
CA SER A 272 21.59 10.10 -11.03
C SER A 272 20.67 10.40 -9.85
N VAL A 273 21.08 9.91 -8.67
CA VAL A 273 20.41 10.13 -7.40
C VAL A 273 21.42 10.58 -6.35
N VAL A 274 21.18 11.75 -5.76
CA VAL A 274 22.06 12.37 -4.76
C VAL A 274 21.34 12.48 -3.42
N LEU A 275 21.74 11.62 -2.47
CA LEU A 275 21.26 11.54 -1.09
C LEU A 275 22.45 11.58 -0.13
N SER A 276 23.38 12.52 -0.39
CA SER A 276 24.72 12.55 0.22
C SER A 276 24.73 12.79 1.74
N SER A 277 23.62 13.27 2.33
CA SER A 277 23.50 13.50 3.77
C SER A 277 22.61 12.48 4.49
N LEU A 278 22.02 11.52 3.75
CA LEU A 278 21.07 10.56 4.32
C LEU A 278 21.83 9.65 5.26
N GLU A 279 21.50 9.64 6.55
CA GLU A 279 22.17 8.84 7.58
C GLU A 279 21.36 7.58 7.93
N ASP A 280 20.04 7.69 8.00
CA ASP A 280 19.17 6.62 8.51
C ASP A 280 17.95 6.40 7.59
N VAL A 281 17.63 5.12 7.32
CA VAL A 281 16.40 4.69 6.64
C VAL A 281 15.68 3.65 7.47
N GLY A 282 14.40 3.89 7.77
CA GLY A 282 13.71 3.23 8.87
C GLY A 282 13.99 3.93 10.19
N ASP A 283 13.33 3.50 11.25
CA ASP A 283 13.66 3.89 12.62
C ASP A 283 13.90 2.64 13.51
N ASN A 284 14.31 2.89 14.76
CA ASN A 284 14.50 1.82 15.76
C ASN A 284 13.20 1.42 16.48
N ASP A 285 12.06 2.01 16.12
CA ASP A 285 10.77 1.62 16.66
C ASP A 285 10.28 0.34 15.94
N ASP A 286 9.78 -0.60 16.73
CA ASP A 286 9.48 -1.98 16.34
C ASP A 286 8.56 -2.13 15.09
N ASN A 287 7.87 -1.05 14.67
CA ASN A 287 6.90 -1.07 13.58
C ASN A 287 7.40 -0.45 12.25
N ASN A 288 8.55 0.25 12.25
CA ASN A 288 8.95 1.14 11.16
C ASN A 288 10.31 0.74 10.57
N GLY A 289 10.36 -0.49 10.05
CA GLY A 289 11.52 -0.97 9.30
C GLY A 289 11.66 -0.22 7.98
N GLY A 290 12.90 -0.01 7.56
CA GLY A 290 13.22 0.73 6.35
C GLY A 290 13.90 -0.09 5.28
N TYR A 291 13.87 0.41 4.06
CA TYR A 291 14.63 -0.19 2.98
C TYR A 291 15.03 0.82 1.92
N VAL A 292 16.16 0.56 1.28
CA VAL A 292 16.67 1.31 0.14
C VAL A 292 16.59 0.40 -1.08
N TYR A 293 15.79 0.79 -2.07
CA TYR A 293 15.46 -0.05 -3.22
C TYR A 293 15.68 0.69 -4.54
N PHE A 294 16.59 0.17 -5.36
CA PHE A 294 16.88 0.64 -6.71
C PHE A 294 16.80 -0.54 -7.68
N SER A 295 15.75 -0.62 -8.49
CA SER A 295 15.63 -1.69 -9.48
C SER A 295 15.08 -1.27 -10.82
N GLY A 296 15.67 -1.78 -11.89
CA GLY A 296 15.21 -1.52 -13.26
C GLY A 296 15.30 -0.06 -13.69
N ASN A 297 16.21 0.74 -13.11
CA ASN A 297 16.46 2.10 -13.58
C ASN A 297 17.59 2.02 -14.63
N SER A 298 17.22 1.79 -15.89
CA SER A 298 18.16 1.34 -16.93
C SER A 298 19.22 2.39 -17.32
N ALA A 299 18.93 3.68 -17.15
CA ALA A 299 19.87 4.78 -17.39
C ALA A 299 20.67 5.23 -16.16
N LEU A 300 20.42 4.66 -14.97
CA LEU A 300 21.00 5.16 -13.72
C LEU A 300 22.50 4.92 -13.70
N GLU A 301 23.30 5.98 -13.67
CA GLU A 301 24.77 5.92 -13.69
C GLU A 301 25.38 5.98 -12.28
N SER A 302 24.77 6.72 -11.36
CA SER A 302 25.34 6.91 -10.01
C SER A 302 24.30 7.12 -8.92
N VAL A 303 24.56 6.53 -7.75
CA VAL A 303 23.83 6.79 -6.50
C VAL A 303 24.82 7.17 -5.40
N ASP A 304 24.62 8.36 -4.82
CA ASP A 304 25.38 8.85 -3.67
C ASP A 304 24.55 8.69 -2.38
N LEU A 305 24.97 7.72 -1.56
CA LEU A 305 24.50 7.43 -0.20
C LEU A 305 25.69 7.50 0.77
N SER A 306 26.65 8.39 0.52
CA SER A 306 27.96 8.39 1.20
C SER A 306 27.88 8.60 2.71
N SER A 307 26.78 9.17 3.23
CA SER A 307 26.54 9.35 4.67
C SER A 307 25.63 8.30 5.29
N LEU A 308 25.06 7.36 4.51
CA LEU A 308 24.14 6.35 5.01
C LEU A 308 24.86 5.48 6.03
N LYS A 309 24.30 5.35 7.23
CA LYS A 309 24.84 4.57 8.36
C LYS A 309 24.00 3.35 8.62
N ASN A 310 22.68 3.50 8.74
CA ASN A 310 21.80 2.41 9.18
C ASN A 310 20.59 2.24 8.25
N VAL A 311 20.23 0.98 8.03
CA VAL A 311 18.92 0.60 7.46
C VAL A 311 18.26 -0.35 8.44
N TYR A 312 17.18 0.10 9.09
CA TYR A 312 16.59 -0.60 10.22
C TYR A 312 15.60 -1.69 9.79
N VAL A 313 15.60 -2.79 10.53
CA VAL A 313 14.63 -3.89 10.41
C VAL A 313 13.45 -3.64 11.35
N ASN A 314 12.24 -4.00 10.93
CA ASN A 314 11.08 -4.00 11.83
C ASN A 314 11.05 -5.27 12.71
N GLU A 315 10.11 -5.34 13.66
CA GLU A 315 9.90 -6.50 14.53
C GLU A 315 9.56 -7.79 13.74
N TYR A 316 9.04 -7.65 12.50
CA TYR A 316 8.64 -8.77 11.66
C TYR A 316 9.79 -9.37 10.82
N GLY A 317 10.91 -8.65 10.66
CA GLY A 317 12.06 -9.09 9.88
C GLY A 317 11.85 -9.08 8.35
N ASP A 318 10.81 -8.41 7.83
CA ASP A 318 10.52 -8.35 6.39
C ASP A 318 11.00 -7.05 5.70
N GLN A 319 11.50 -6.10 6.49
CA GLN A 319 12.17 -4.87 6.05
C GLN A 319 13.62 -4.84 6.55
N GLY A 320 14.40 -3.78 6.29
CA GLY A 320 15.79 -3.66 6.74
C GLY A 320 16.84 -3.97 5.69
N TYR A 321 16.57 -3.70 4.41
CA TYR A 321 17.46 -4.13 3.34
C TYR A 321 17.92 -3.01 2.41
N VAL A 322 19.08 -3.24 1.80
CA VAL A 322 19.60 -2.44 0.70
C VAL A 322 19.61 -3.30 -0.56
N TYR A 323 18.90 -2.84 -1.59
CA TYR A 323 18.63 -3.62 -2.80
C TYR A 323 18.94 -2.82 -4.06
N PHE A 324 19.92 -3.28 -4.83
CA PHE A 324 20.27 -2.76 -6.16
C PHE A 324 20.23 -3.91 -7.17
N ASP A 325 19.24 -3.90 -8.06
CA ASP A 325 19.05 -4.97 -9.04
C ASP A 325 18.77 -4.43 -10.46
N ASN A 326 19.42 -5.00 -11.46
CA ASN A 326 19.13 -4.70 -12.88
C ASN A 326 19.15 -3.20 -13.23
N ASN A 327 20.13 -2.44 -12.70
CA ASN A 327 20.41 -1.08 -13.14
C ASN A 327 21.60 -1.12 -14.13
N ASP A 328 21.29 -1.39 -15.40
CA ASP A 328 22.29 -1.78 -16.42
C ASP A 328 23.39 -0.73 -16.67
N ALA A 329 23.07 0.57 -16.50
CA ALA A 329 24.02 1.68 -16.66
C ALA A 329 24.74 2.08 -15.36
N LEU A 330 24.46 1.44 -14.22
CA LEU A 330 24.97 1.87 -12.92
C LEU A 330 26.48 1.67 -12.83
N ILE A 331 27.23 2.77 -12.78
CA ILE A 331 28.69 2.79 -12.72
C ILE A 331 29.18 2.80 -11.27
N SER A 332 28.49 3.56 -10.40
CA SER A 332 28.94 3.77 -9.03
C SER A 332 27.83 3.84 -7.99
N ILE A 333 28.10 3.22 -6.84
CA ILE A 333 27.32 3.35 -5.61
C ILE A 333 28.30 3.77 -4.51
N ASP A 334 28.05 4.89 -3.84
CA ASP A 334 28.81 5.28 -2.66
C ASP A 334 27.98 5.03 -1.40
N MET A 335 28.43 4.12 -0.55
CA MET A 335 27.88 3.83 0.79
C MET A 335 29.03 3.78 1.81
N SER A 336 30.00 4.70 1.67
CA SER A 336 31.26 4.66 2.41
C SER A 336 31.11 4.73 3.93
N SER A 337 30.01 5.31 4.43
CA SER A 337 29.70 5.41 5.86
C SER A 337 28.80 4.30 6.41
N LEU A 338 28.33 3.35 5.58
CA LEU A 338 27.36 2.34 6.00
C LEU A 338 27.90 1.50 7.14
N GLU A 339 27.17 1.42 8.25
CA GLU A 339 27.56 0.74 9.49
C GLU A 339 26.78 -0.56 9.70
N HIS A 340 25.47 -0.54 9.48
CA HIS A 340 24.57 -1.67 9.75
C HIS A 340 23.39 -1.75 8.76
N VAL A 341 23.08 -2.97 8.31
CA VAL A 341 21.85 -3.30 7.58
C VAL A 341 21.12 -4.39 8.37
N GLY A 342 19.94 -4.08 8.90
CA GLY A 342 19.19 -4.97 9.81
C GLY A 342 18.62 -6.23 9.18
N GLY A 343 18.64 -6.32 7.85
CA GLY A 343 18.23 -7.47 7.06
C GLY A 343 19.37 -7.85 6.10
N TYR A 344 19.20 -7.57 4.80
CA TYR A 344 20.13 -8.07 3.78
C TYR A 344 20.66 -6.98 2.85
N LEU A 345 21.85 -7.23 2.30
CA LEU A 345 22.49 -6.42 1.26
C LEU A 345 22.48 -7.21 -0.06
N TYR A 346 21.73 -6.72 -1.04
CA TYR A 346 21.54 -7.37 -2.33
C TYR A 346 22.02 -6.45 -3.47
N ILE A 347 23.07 -6.85 -4.16
CA ILE A 347 23.62 -6.14 -5.33
C ILE A 347 23.72 -7.12 -6.49
N SER A 348 22.82 -7.04 -7.46
CA SER A 348 22.77 -7.98 -8.57
C SER A 348 22.48 -7.36 -9.93
N GLY A 349 23.03 -7.94 -10.99
CA GLY A 349 22.63 -7.59 -12.35
C GLY A 349 22.95 -6.16 -12.76
N ASN A 350 23.91 -5.49 -12.13
CA ASN A 350 24.35 -4.15 -12.52
C ASN A 350 25.56 -4.30 -13.45
N ALA A 351 25.31 -4.32 -14.77
CA ALA A 351 26.25 -4.80 -15.78
C ALA A 351 27.58 -4.05 -15.82
N VAL A 352 27.56 -2.74 -15.58
CA VAL A 352 28.74 -1.85 -15.68
C VAL A 352 29.21 -1.30 -14.32
N LEU A 353 28.65 -1.80 -13.22
CA LEU A 353 29.01 -1.36 -11.88
C LEU A 353 30.46 -1.70 -11.62
N SER A 354 31.30 -0.66 -11.48
CA SER A 354 32.75 -0.80 -11.32
C SER A 354 33.27 -0.12 -10.06
N ASN A 355 32.50 0.83 -9.52
CA ASN A 355 32.85 1.56 -8.30
C ASN A 355 31.79 1.39 -7.22
N PHE A 356 31.90 0.31 -6.45
CA PHE A 356 31.08 0.11 -5.26
C PHE A 356 31.89 0.47 -4.02
N VAL A 357 31.57 1.61 -3.39
CA VAL A 357 32.33 2.12 -2.26
C VAL A 357 31.69 1.66 -0.95
N LEU A 358 32.29 0.65 -0.34
CA LEU A 358 32.10 0.28 1.07
C LEU A 358 33.44 0.35 1.78
N THR A 359 33.40 0.66 3.08
CA THR A 359 34.59 0.72 3.93
C THR A 359 34.45 -0.23 5.11
N SER A 360 35.46 -0.26 5.99
CA SER A 360 35.38 -0.99 7.26
C SER A 360 34.39 -0.37 8.27
N SER A 361 33.66 0.69 7.90
CA SER A 361 32.51 1.17 8.67
C SER A 361 31.42 0.10 8.74
N LEU A 362 31.23 -0.69 7.69
CA LEU A 362 30.21 -1.74 7.66
C LEU A 362 30.63 -2.86 8.59
N THR A 363 29.87 -3.03 9.68
CA THR A 363 30.18 -4.00 10.73
C THR A 363 29.14 -5.11 10.84
N ALA A 364 27.92 -4.91 10.34
CA ALA A 364 26.87 -5.92 10.40
C ALA A 364 25.91 -5.87 9.20
N VAL A 365 25.55 -7.04 8.69
CA VAL A 365 24.39 -7.30 7.82
C VAL A 365 23.72 -8.57 8.35
N ASP A 366 22.57 -8.41 9.00
CA ASP A 366 22.05 -9.42 9.94
C ASP A 366 21.65 -10.74 9.26
N ASP A 367 21.07 -10.69 8.05
CA ASP A 367 20.61 -11.90 7.35
C ASP A 367 21.64 -12.44 6.35
N TYR A 368 21.84 -11.73 5.23
CA TYR A 368 22.74 -12.19 4.18
C TYR A 368 23.27 -11.06 3.30
N VAL A 369 24.44 -11.32 2.72
CA VAL A 369 25.03 -10.54 1.64
C VAL A 369 24.95 -11.34 0.35
N TYR A 370 24.35 -10.76 -0.68
CA TYR A 370 24.23 -11.35 -2.01
C TYR A 370 24.78 -10.38 -3.06
N ILE A 371 25.92 -10.74 -3.67
CA ILE A 371 26.55 -9.92 -4.73
C ILE A 371 26.78 -10.78 -5.96
N TYR A 372 25.92 -10.64 -6.98
CA TYR A 372 25.99 -11.49 -8.18
C TYR A 372 25.88 -10.75 -9.49
N SER A 373 26.48 -11.30 -10.54
CA SER A 373 26.23 -10.84 -11.91
C SER A 373 26.55 -9.35 -12.12
N ASN A 374 27.58 -8.83 -11.45
CA ASN A 374 28.12 -7.49 -11.66
C ASN A 374 29.52 -7.63 -12.31
N PRO A 375 29.61 -7.95 -13.62
CA PRO A 375 30.83 -8.45 -14.25
C PRO A 375 32.01 -7.47 -14.26
N ASP A 376 31.76 -6.17 -14.10
CA ASP A 376 32.80 -5.13 -14.00
C ASP A 376 33.16 -4.78 -12.55
N LEU A 377 32.43 -5.32 -11.56
CA LEU A 377 32.58 -4.99 -10.15
C LEU A 377 33.74 -5.75 -9.54
N CYS A 378 34.78 -5.03 -9.12
CA CYS A 378 35.73 -5.54 -8.13
C CYS A 378 35.13 -5.39 -6.72
N VAL A 379 34.64 -6.49 -6.15
CA VAL A 379 33.98 -6.47 -4.84
C VAL A 379 34.95 -5.95 -3.76
N PRO A 380 34.52 -5.02 -2.89
CA PRO A 380 35.34 -4.51 -1.79
C PRO A 380 35.90 -5.64 -0.90
N SER A 381 37.17 -5.52 -0.55
CA SER A 381 37.86 -6.49 0.32
C SER A 381 37.56 -6.20 1.79
N LEU A 382 36.42 -6.69 2.27
CA LEU A 382 36.03 -6.71 3.69
C LEU A 382 36.13 -8.13 4.25
N GLU A 383 36.18 -8.26 5.59
CA GLU A 383 36.06 -9.55 6.28
C GLU A 383 34.58 -9.96 6.30
N TRP A 384 34.03 -10.30 5.13
CA TRP A 384 32.59 -10.50 4.94
C TRP A 384 31.98 -11.56 5.87
N ASP A 385 32.74 -12.61 6.20
CA ASP A 385 32.32 -13.66 7.13
C ASP A 385 32.17 -13.16 8.59
N ASP A 386 32.79 -12.03 8.94
CA ASP A 386 32.61 -11.37 10.24
C ASP A 386 31.45 -10.35 10.21
N ILE A 387 31.00 -9.93 9.02
CA ILE A 387 29.96 -8.91 8.82
C ILE A 387 28.57 -9.55 8.71
N SER A 388 28.44 -10.72 8.10
CA SER A 388 27.13 -11.34 7.84
C SER A 388 27.13 -12.85 8.06
N ASP A 389 26.00 -13.38 8.52
CA ASP A 389 25.80 -14.81 8.74
C ASP A 389 25.95 -15.65 7.46
N SER A 390 25.55 -15.09 6.31
CA SER A 390 25.62 -15.76 5.02
C SER A 390 26.09 -14.81 3.93
N VAL A 391 27.23 -15.13 3.31
CA VAL A 391 27.80 -14.36 2.21
C VAL A 391 27.82 -15.22 0.95
N SER A 392 27.19 -14.72 -0.12
CA SER A 392 27.12 -15.39 -1.40
C SER A 392 27.49 -14.43 -2.51
N MET A 393 28.56 -14.75 -3.24
CA MET A 393 29.08 -13.89 -4.31
C MET A 393 29.48 -14.70 -5.55
N GLY A 394 29.16 -14.21 -6.75
CA GLY A 394 29.56 -14.88 -7.98
C GLY A 394 29.20 -14.14 -9.26
N GLY A 395 29.96 -14.38 -10.34
CA GLY A 395 29.73 -13.66 -11.60
C GLY A 395 30.07 -12.16 -11.53
N ASN A 396 30.90 -11.77 -10.56
CA ASN A 396 31.44 -10.41 -10.44
C ASN A 396 32.81 -10.29 -11.14
N GLY A 397 33.26 -9.06 -11.33
CA GLY A 397 34.58 -8.74 -11.88
C GLY A 397 35.73 -9.38 -11.09
N GLN A 398 36.81 -9.69 -11.81
CA GLN A 398 38.03 -10.24 -11.20
C GLN A 398 38.94 -9.11 -10.74
N CYS A 399 39.20 -9.08 -9.44
CA CYS A 399 40.35 -8.42 -8.83
C CYS A 399 41.51 -9.44 -8.73
#